data_AF-A0A959EUD8-F1
#
_entry.id   AF-A0A959EUD8-F1
#
_cell.length_a   1.000
_cell.length_b   1.000
_cell.length_c   1.000
_cell.angle_alpha   90.00
_cell.angle_beta   90.00
_cell.angle_gamma   90.00
#
_symmetry.space_group_name_H-M   'P 1'
#
loop_
_entity.id
_entity.type
_entity.pdbx_description
1 polymer ?
#
loop_
_entity_poly.entity_id
_entity_poly.type
_entity_poly.pdbx_seq_one_letter_code
_entity_poly.pdbx_strand_id
1 'polypeptide(L)'
;AKLYLNSGGGAFAELPNPNLSGIVGGAATFLDIDADGDLDLVLEGADKWGSGAQQVRKVYRNDGSGRFSLIATPSTFLGKEGGKGIFADV
;
A
#
# COMPACT_ATOMS: atom_id res chain seq x y z
N ALA A 1 -4.64 -8.54 -7.87
CA ALA A 1 -5.31 -7.50 -7.05
C ALA A 1 -5.98 -6.52 -7.98
N LYS A 2 -7.07 -5.86 -7.54
CA LYS A 2 -7.70 -4.77 -8.26
C LYS A 2 -7.56 -3.49 -7.44
N LEU A 3 -7.28 -2.38 -8.10
CA LEU A 3 -7.25 -1.05 -7.49
C LEU A 3 -8.34 -0.21 -8.15
N TYR A 4 -9.12 0.48 -7.34
CA TYR A 4 -10.17 1.37 -7.81
C TYR A 4 -9.83 2.79 -7.34
N LEU A 5 -9.70 3.72 -8.28
CA LEU A 5 -9.47 5.13 -7.99
C LEU A 5 -10.81 5.84 -7.89
N ASN A 6 -10.97 6.64 -6.84
CA ASN A 6 -12.13 7.51 -6.69
C ASN A 6 -12.03 8.63 -7.73
N SER A 7 -12.96 8.67 -8.67
CA SER A 7 -13.04 9.70 -9.72
C SER A 7 -13.90 10.90 -9.31
N GLY A 8 -14.31 10.97 -8.04
CA GLY A 8 -15.24 11.98 -7.52
C GLY A 8 -16.70 11.56 -7.69
N GLY A 9 -17.59 12.24 -6.96
CA GLY A 9 -19.05 12.05 -7.08
C GLY A 9 -19.55 10.64 -6.71
N GLY A 10 -18.75 9.86 -5.96
CA GLY A 10 -19.06 8.47 -5.61
C GLY A 10 -18.75 7.46 -6.72
N ALA A 11 -18.12 7.88 -7.82
CA ALA A 11 -17.71 7.01 -8.90
C ALA A 11 -16.29 6.46 -8.66
N PHE A 12 -16.11 5.19 -8.98
CA PHE A 12 -14.82 4.50 -8.88
C PHE A 12 -14.47 3.87 -10.23
N ALA A 13 -13.25 4.11 -10.70
CA ALA A 13 -12.72 3.52 -11.92
C ALA A 13 -11.64 2.49 -11.57
N GLU A 14 -11.72 1.30 -12.18
CA GLU A 14 -10.65 0.30 -12.05
C GLU A 14 -9.39 0.84 -12.72
N LEU A 15 -8.27 0.86 -12.00
CA LEU A 15 -6.96 1.20 -12.56
C LEU A 15 -6.41 -0.02 -13.32
N PRO A 16 -6.23 0.05 -14.65
CA PRO A 16 -5.66 -1.06 -15.38
C PRO A 16 -4.19 -1.24 -15.02
N ASN A 17 -3.79 -2.49 -14.77
CA ASN A 17 -2.40 -2.89 -14.51
C ASN A 17 -1.70 -2.05 -13.43
N PRO A 18 -2.20 -2.04 -12.18
CA PRO A 18 -1.72 -1.15 -11.13
C PRO A 18 -0.29 -1.49 -10.62
N ASN A 19 0.38 -2.46 -11.26
CA ASN A 19 1.70 -2.99 -10.87
C ASN A 19 1.83 -3.37 -9.38
N LEU A 20 0.73 -3.83 -8.78
CA LEU A 20 0.68 -4.25 -7.39
C LEU A 20 0.92 -5.75 -7.29
N SER A 21 1.84 -6.14 -6.41
CA SER A 21 1.98 -7.54 -6.02
C SER A 21 1.08 -7.80 -4.81
N GLY A 22 0.22 -8.81 -4.92
CA GLY A 22 -0.77 -9.12 -3.89
C GLY A 22 -0.13 -9.45 -2.53
N ILE A 23 -0.95 -9.35 -1.50
CA ILE A 23 -0.73 -9.88 -0.16
C ILE A 23 -1.93 -10.74 0.23
N VAL A 24 -1.78 -11.60 1.23
CA VAL A 24 -2.84 -12.44 1.76
C VAL A 24 -3.09 -12.12 3.23
N GLY A 25 -4.36 -12.07 3.64
CA GLY A 25 -4.75 -11.95 5.06
C GLY A 25 -4.22 -10.68 5.73
N GLY A 26 -4.44 -9.52 5.10
CA GLY A 26 -3.81 -8.27 5.51
C GLY A 26 -4.70 -7.04 5.34
N ALA A 27 -4.07 -5.87 5.45
CA ALA A 27 -4.71 -4.56 5.34
C ALA A 27 -4.08 -3.72 4.23
N ALA A 28 -4.87 -2.80 3.69
CA ALA A 28 -4.46 -1.75 2.76
C ALA A 28 -4.79 -0.39 3.38
N THR A 29 -3.83 0.53 3.36
CA THR A 29 -4.01 1.90 3.86
C THR A 29 -3.50 2.88 2.82
N PHE A 30 -4.22 3.99 2.66
CA PHE A 30 -3.77 5.13 1.88
C PHE A 30 -3.30 6.25 2.79
N LEU A 31 -2.11 6.79 2.54
CA LEU A 31 -1.58 7.98 3.22
C LEU A 31 -0.56 8.68 2.33
N ASP A 32 -0.42 9.98 2.48
CA ASP A 32 0.63 10.76 1.81
C ASP A 32 1.94 10.59 2.61
N ILE A 33 2.93 9.87 2.06
CA ILE A 33 4.18 9.51 2.79
C ILE A 33 5.28 10.55 2.58
N ASP A 34 5.26 11.27 1.46
CA ASP A 34 6.30 12.24 1.09
C ASP A 34 5.81 13.69 0.96
N ALA A 35 4.57 13.94 1.39
CA ALA A 35 3.94 15.25 1.48
C ALA A 35 3.81 15.95 0.12
N ASP A 36 3.60 15.18 -0.95
CA ASP A 36 3.37 15.73 -2.29
C ASP A 36 1.88 15.96 -2.61
N GLY A 37 0.99 15.59 -1.68
CA GLY A 37 -0.46 15.75 -1.79
C GLY A 37 -1.16 14.54 -2.42
N ASP A 38 -0.41 13.54 -2.88
CA ASP A 38 -0.93 12.32 -3.48
C ASP A 38 -0.92 11.16 -2.48
N LEU A 39 -2.05 10.46 -2.36
CA LEU A 39 -2.12 9.32 -1.44
C LEU A 39 -1.34 8.11 -1.98
N ASP A 40 -0.34 7.69 -1.24
CA ASP A 40 0.42 6.45 -1.43
C ASP A 40 -0.30 5.24 -0.85
N LEU A 41 0.07 4.04 -1.30
CA LEU A 41 -0.55 2.79 -0.86
C LEU A 41 0.41 1.94 -0.02
N VAL A 42 0.01 1.63 1.20
CA VAL A 42 0.69 0.67 2.09
C VAL A 42 -0.13 -0.62 2.19
N LEU A 43 0.53 -1.75 1.91
CA LEU A 43 -0.01 -3.09 2.08
C LEU A 43 0.76 -3.82 3.18
N GLU A 44 0.04 -4.38 4.15
CA GLU A 44 0.60 -5.19 5.24
C GLU A 44 -0.13 -6.53 5.29
N GLY A 45 0.60 -7.65 5.26
CA GLY A 45 0.03 -8.99 5.36
C GLY A 45 1.06 -10.07 5.05
N ALA A 46 0.63 -11.21 4.53
CA ALA A 46 1.52 -12.30 4.14
C ALA A 46 1.81 -12.31 2.63
N ASP A 47 2.98 -12.82 2.24
CA ASP A 47 3.34 -13.06 0.83
C ASP A 47 2.48 -14.15 0.17
N LYS A 48 2.04 -15.13 0.95
CA LYS A 48 1.20 -16.26 0.52
C LYS A 48 0.34 -16.81 1.67
N TRP A 49 -0.59 -17.70 1.33
CA TRP A 49 -1.33 -18.49 2.30
C TRP A 49 -0.57 -19.77 2.69
N GLY A 50 -0.71 -20.21 3.95
CA GLY A 50 -0.25 -21.51 4.42
C GLY A 50 1.13 -21.51 5.11
N SER A 51 1.66 -22.71 5.34
CA SER A 51 2.91 -22.89 6.08
C SER A 51 4.11 -22.25 5.35
N GLY A 52 4.96 -21.58 6.12
CA GLY A 52 6.11 -20.83 5.60
C GLY A 52 5.75 -19.52 4.90
N ALA A 53 4.56 -18.97 5.15
CA ALA A 53 4.22 -17.60 4.79
C ALA A 53 5.10 -16.60 5.56
N GLN A 54 5.56 -15.56 4.88
CA GLN A 54 6.33 -14.47 5.46
C GLN A 54 5.47 -13.22 5.56
N GLN A 55 5.56 -12.53 6.70
CA GLN A 55 4.98 -11.21 6.85
C GLN A 55 5.75 -10.25 5.96
N VAL A 56 5.00 -9.49 5.15
CA VAL A 56 5.53 -8.51 4.21
C VAL A 56 4.79 -7.20 4.38
N ARG A 57 5.56 -6.12 4.28
CA ARG A 57 5.05 -4.76 4.08
C ARG A 57 5.50 -4.29 2.72
N LYS A 58 4.57 -3.75 1.93
CA LYS A 58 4.86 -3.16 0.61
C LYS A 58 4.33 -1.74 0.61
N VAL A 59 5.19 -0.80 0.20
CA VAL A 59 4.84 0.61 0.07
C VAL A 59 4.92 0.98 -1.39
N TYR A 60 3.89 1.61 -1.91
CA TYR A 60 3.77 2.00 -3.29
C TYR A 60 3.57 3.51 -3.36
N ARG A 61 4.52 4.22 -3.98
CA ARG A 61 4.37 5.64 -4.25
C ARG A 61 3.33 5.86 -5.34
N ASN A 62 2.41 6.79 -5.16
CA ASN A 62 1.60 7.36 -6.23
C ASN A 62 2.33 8.58 -6.82
N ASP A 63 2.41 8.69 -8.14
CA ASP A 63 3.03 9.85 -8.81
C ASP A 63 2.01 10.97 -9.17
N GLY A 64 0.86 10.97 -8.53
CA GLY A 64 -0.28 11.86 -8.81
C GLY A 64 -1.07 11.56 -10.08
N SER A 65 -0.55 10.69 -10.96
CA SER A 65 -1.28 10.22 -12.15
C SER A 65 -2.04 8.91 -11.91
N GLY A 66 -2.04 8.44 -10.67
CA GLY A 66 -2.57 7.12 -10.31
C GLY A 66 -1.64 5.98 -10.69
N ARG A 67 -0.35 6.24 -10.95
CA ARG A 67 0.64 5.19 -11.19
C ARG A 67 1.40 4.88 -9.92
N PHE A 68 1.35 3.62 -9.54
CA PHE A 68 1.97 3.12 -8.32
C PHE A 68 3.31 2.44 -8.59
N SER A 69 4.35 2.89 -7.89
CA SER A 69 5.70 2.32 -7.97
C SER A 69 6.11 1.74 -6.62
N LEU A 70 6.53 0.46 -6.58
CA LEU A 70 7.00 -0.16 -5.36
C LEU A 70 8.27 0.54 -4.87
N ILE A 71 8.17 1.18 -3.71
CA ILE A 71 9.33 1.64 -2.95
C ILE A 71 9.52 0.60 -1.85
N ALA A 72 10.58 -0.22 -1.95
CA ALA A 72 10.96 -1.06 -0.84
C ALA A 72 11.21 -0.14 0.37
N THR A 73 10.45 -0.26 1.44
CA THR A 73 10.63 0.64 2.59
C THR A 73 12.01 0.36 3.20
N PRO A 74 12.79 1.42 3.53
CA PRO A 74 14.12 1.28 4.11
C PRO A 74 14.04 0.59 5.46
N SER A 75 15.14 -0.06 5.84
CA SER A 75 15.37 -0.93 7.00
C SER A 75 15.07 -0.34 8.39
N THR A 76 14.44 0.83 8.49
CA THR A 76 14.25 1.60 9.73
C THR A 76 12.81 1.70 10.25
N PHE A 77 11.80 1.19 9.54
CA PHE A 77 10.40 1.20 10.02
C PHE A 77 9.97 -0.15 10.60
N LEU A 78 10.65 -0.63 11.63
CA LEU A 78 10.21 -1.84 12.36
C LEU A 78 9.19 -1.48 13.45
N GLY A 79 7.96 -1.18 13.04
CA GLY A 79 6.79 -1.52 13.86
C GLY A 79 6.77 -3.04 13.99
N LYS A 80 7.07 -3.55 15.18
CA LYS A 80 7.17 -4.99 15.47
C LYS A 80 5.83 -5.69 15.17
N GLU A 81 5.97 -6.93 14.71
CA GLU A 81 4.92 -7.84 14.23
C GLU A 81 3.56 -7.67 14.94
N GLY A 82 2.51 -7.39 14.16
CA GLY A 82 1.13 -7.26 14.64
C GLY A 82 0.71 -5.86 15.11
N GLY A 83 1.62 -4.88 15.14
CA GLY A 83 1.28 -3.49 15.45
C GLY A 83 0.69 -2.76 14.24
N LYS A 84 -0.49 -2.13 14.41
CA LYS A 84 -0.96 -1.09 13.48
C LYS A 84 0.14 -0.02 13.36
N GLY A 85 0.74 0.12 12.19
CA GLY A 85 1.63 1.24 11.89
C GLY A 85 0.82 2.53 11.96
N ILE A 86 1.08 3.37 12.96
CA ILE A 86 0.62 4.75 13.00
C ILE A 86 1.63 5.56 12.21
N PHE A 87 1.26 5.91 10.98
CA PHE A 87 1.95 6.95 10.23
C PHE A 87 1.39 8.28 10.73
N ALA A 88 2.26 9.10 11.29
CA ALA A 88 1.97 10.50 11.58
C ALA A 88 2.99 11.30 10.77
N ASP A 89 2.48 12.15 9.88
CA ASP A 89 3.27 13.21 9.26
C ASP A 89 2.95 14.55 9.96
N VAL A 90 3.88 15.50 9.88
CA VAL A 90 3.78 16.85 10.47
C VAL A 90 3.56 17.88 9.38
#